data_AF-A0A5B0KQ12-F1
#
_entry.id   AF-A0A5B0KQ12-F1
#
_cell.length_a   1.000
_cell.length_b   1.000
_cell.length_c   1.000
_cell.angle_alpha   90.00
_cell.angle_beta   90.00
_cell.angle_gamma   90.00
#
_symmetry.space_group_name_H-M   'P 1'
#
loop_
_entity.id
_entity.type
_entity.pdbx_description
1 polymer ?
#
loop_
_entity_poly.entity_id
_entity_poly.type
_entity_poly.pdbx_seq_one_letter_code
_entity_poly.pdbx_strand_id
1 'polypeptide(L)' 'MFMLSEDDALAIHAAHQERGELAAAVELRRRFLGITRNDEALRVVRLIAARLEVTDANASDGRGLPKQGSPS' A
#
# COMPACT_ATOMS: atom_id res chain seq x y z
N MET A 1 -3.67 3.63 -17.14
CA MET A 1 -4.01 2.62 -16.11
C MET A 1 -2.79 1.70 -16.00
N PHE A 2 -2.16 1.63 -14.82
CA PHE A 2 -1.00 0.78 -14.55
C PHE A 2 -1.41 -0.29 -13.53
N MET A 3 -0.78 -1.46 -13.59
CA MET A 3 -1.02 -2.55 -12.65
C MET A 3 0.06 -2.51 -11.58
N LEU A 4 -0.35 -2.29 -10.33
CA LEU A 4 0.54 -2.26 -9.17
C LEU A 4 0.60 -3.67 -8.58
N SER A 5 1.79 -4.27 -8.52
CA SER A 5 1.98 -5.55 -7.82
C SER A 5 1.98 -5.35 -6.30
N GLU A 6 1.75 -6.42 -5.54
CA GLU A 6 1.85 -6.36 -4.08
C GLU A 6 3.28 -6.01 -3.62
N ASP A 7 4.30 -6.55 -4.29
CA ASP A 7 5.70 -6.24 -4.00
C ASP A 7 6.03 -4.75 -4.23
N ASP A 8 5.53 -4.17 -5.34
CA ASP A 8 5.68 -2.74 -5.59
C ASP A 8 4.99 -1.91 -4.52
N ALA A 9 3.76 -2.28 -4.14
CA ALA A 9 3.01 -1.59 -3.10
C ALA A 9 3.77 -1.60 -1.76
N LEU A 10 4.31 -2.76 -1.36
CA LEU A 10 5.10 -2.91 -0.14
C LEU A 10 6.40 -2.10 -0.18
N ALA A 11 7.11 -2.10 -1.31
CA ALA A 11 8.35 -1.35 -1.43
C ALA A 11 8.13 0.18 -1.42
N ILE A 12 7.05 0.65 -2.06
CA ILE A 12 6.66 2.07 -2.02
C ILE A 12 6.24 2.46 -0.60
N HIS A 13 5.51 1.59 0.09
CA HIS A 13 5.10 1.80 1.48
C HIS A 13 6.30 1.83 2.44
N ALA A 14 7.26 0.91 2.29
CA ALA A 14 8.49 0.93 3.07
C ALA A 14 9.26 2.24 2.87
N ALA A 15 9.40 2.71 1.62
CA ALA A 15 10.02 4.01 1.34
C ALA A 15 9.25 5.18 1.98
N HIS A 16 7.92 5.11 2.07
CA HIS A 16 7.09 6.10 2.75
C HIS A 16 7.37 6.12 4.26
N GLN A 17 7.40 4.95 4.90
CA GLN A 17 7.63 4.84 6.34
C GLN A 17 9.05 5.23 6.75
N GLU A 18 10.06 4.85 5.95
CA GLU A 18 11.47 5.08 6.29
C GLU A 18 11.97 6.47 5.92
N ARG A 19 11.48 7.03 4.80
CA ARG A 19 12.08 8.21 4.16
C ARG A 19 11.06 9.30 3.82
N GLY A 20 9.78 9.06 4.11
CA GLY A 20 8.70 10.01 3.91
C GLY A 20 8.14 10.07 2.47
N GLU A 21 7.13 10.91 2.32
CA GLU A 21 6.25 10.93 1.13
C GLU A 21 6.99 11.21 -0.19
N LEU A 22 7.96 12.15 -0.18
CA LEU A 22 8.72 12.51 -1.37
C LEU A 22 9.64 11.37 -1.85
N ALA A 23 10.21 10.60 -0.92
CA ALA A 23 11.05 9.46 -1.26
C ALA A 23 10.22 8.32 -1.86
N ALA A 24 9.05 8.04 -1.29
CA ALA A 24 8.08 7.10 -1.86
C ALA A 24 7.62 7.52 -3.27
N ALA A 25 7.39 8.81 -3.50
CA ALA A 25 7.03 9.32 -4.81
C ALA A 25 8.15 9.18 -5.85
N VAL A 26 9.42 9.24 -5.43
CA VAL A 26 10.57 8.94 -6.31
C VAL A 26 10.62 7.44 -6.62
N GLU A 27 10.44 6.58 -5.62
CA GLU A 27 10.46 5.13 -5.83
C GLU A 27 9.31 4.66 -6.73
N LEU A 28 8.12 5.24 -6.58
CA LEU A 28 6.99 5.02 -7.47
C LEU A 28 7.35 5.39 -8.92
N ARG A 29 7.94 6.56 -9.15
CA ARG A 29 8.32 7.00 -10.51
C ARG A 29 9.45 6.17 -11.12
N ARG A 30 10.34 5.63 -10.27
CA ARG A 30 11.39 4.70 -10.69
C ARG A 30 10.80 3.36 -11.19
N ARG A 31 9.77 2.86 -10.51
CA ARG A 31 9.08 1.61 -10.85
C ARG A 31 8.09 1.79 -12.00
N PHE A 32 7.46 2.95 -12.10
CA PHE A 32 6.42 3.27 -13.09
C PHE A 32 6.83 4.49 -13.93
N LEU A 33 7.55 4.23 -15.02
CA LEU A 33 8.06 5.27 -15.94
C LEU A 33 6.94 6.11 -16.60
N GLY A 34 5.68 5.65 -16.55
CA GLY A 34 4.52 6.39 -17.04
C GLY A 34 4.02 7.49 -16.09
N ILE A 35 4.46 7.51 -14.82
CA ILE A 35 4.07 8.53 -13.84
C ILE A 35 5.13 9.63 -13.88
N THR A 36 4.83 10.75 -14.54
CA THR A 36 5.76 11.88 -14.66
C THR A 36 5.37 13.06 -13.78
N ARG A 37 4.10 13.12 -13.39
CA ARG A 37 3.53 14.20 -12.59
C ARG A 37 3.70 13.94 -11.09
N ASN A 38 4.30 14.92 -10.39
CA ASN A 38 4.56 14.80 -8.95
C ASN A 38 3.26 14.73 -8.13
N ASP A 39 2.24 15.51 -8.51
CA ASP A 39 0.93 15.50 -7.86
C ASP A 39 0.18 14.17 -8.06
N GLU A 40 0.34 13.53 -9.22
CA GLU A 40 -0.16 12.18 -9.46
C GLU A 40 0.59 11.14 -8.60
N ALA A 41 1.91 11.22 -8.56
CA ALA A 41 2.73 10.31 -7.76
C ALA A 41 2.38 10.36 -6.27
N LEU A 42 2.22 11.55 -5.70
CA LEU A 42 1.85 11.72 -4.30
C LEU A 42 0.46 11.14 -3.99
N ARG A 43 -0.52 11.33 -4.89
CA ARG A 43 -1.86 10.74 -4.71
C ARG A 43 -1.80 9.21 -4.67
N VAL A 44 -0.99 8.60 -5.53
CA VAL A 44 -0.81 7.14 -5.56
C VAL A 44 -0.11 6.65 -4.27
N VAL A 45 0.93 7.34 -3.82
CA VAL A 45 1.63 7.01 -2.56
C VAL A 45 0.66 7.01 -1.37
N ARG A 46 -0.16 8.06 -1.23
CA ARG A 46 -1.17 8.14 -0.15
C ARG A 46 -2.19 7.01 -0.22
N LEU A 47 -2.63 6.64 -1.42
CA LEU A 47 -3.58 5.55 -1.62
C LEU A 47 -2.96 4.20 -1.21
N ILE A 48 -1.70 3.98 -1.55
CA ILE A 48 -0.95 2.76 -1.16
C ILE A 48 -0.79 2.71 0.36
N ALA A 49 -0.34 3.80 0.98
CA ALA A 49 -0.17 3.89 2.43
C ALA A 49 -1.48 3.60 3.17
N ALA A 50 -2.56 4.30 2.82
CA ALA A 50 -3.87 4.09 3.46
C ALA A 50 -4.38 2.64 3.33
N ARG A 51 -4.14 1.98 2.18
CA ARG A 51 -4.55 0.59 1.96
C ARG A 51 -3.76 -0.39 2.82
N LEU A 52 -2.47 -0.15 3.03
CA LEU A 52 -1.60 -1.05 3.79
C LEU A 52 -1.73 -0.81 5.30
N GLU A 53 -1.92 0.43 5.74
CA GLU A 53 -2.21 0.76 7.15
C GLU A 53 -3.51 0.11 7.65
N VAL A 54 -4.56 0.05 6.81
CA VAL A 54 -5.80 -0.69 7.13
C VAL A 54 -5.55 -2.19 7.24
N THR A 55 -4.59 -2.72 6.47
CA THR A 55 -4.23 -4.14 6.49
C THR A 55 -3.45 -4.47 7.77
N ASP A 56 -2.53 -3.62 8.21
CA ASP A 56 -1.80 -3.76 9.48
C ASP A 56 -2.75 -3.65 10.68
N ALA A 57 -3.72 -2.73 10.64
CA ALA A 57 -4.75 -2.60 11.67
C ALA A 57 -5.63 -3.86 11.77
N ASN A 58 -6.06 -4.43 10.63
CA ASN A 58 -6.85 -5.66 10.61
C ASN A 58 -6.03 -6.92 10.97
N ALA A 59 -4.74 -6.96 10.64
CA ALA A 59 -3.85 -8.04 11.04
C ALA A 59 -3.57 -8.02 12.56
N SER A 60 -3.57 -6.82 13.15
CA SER A 60 -3.39 -6.60 14.59
C SER A 60 -4.69 -6.78 15.39
N ASP A 61 -5.85 -6.52 14.78
CA ASP A 61 -7.18 -6.80 15.34
C ASP A 61 -7.49 -8.30 15.17
N GLY A 62 -6.89 -9.15 16.01
CA GLY A 62 -7.11 -10.59 16.08
C GLY A 62 -8.54 -11.03 16.47
N ARG A 63 -9.59 -10.34 15.98
CA ARG A 63 -10.97 -10.79 16.06
C ARG A 63 -11.21 -11.90 15.05
N GLY A 64 -11.05 -13.10 15.59
CA GLY A 64 -11.23 -14.37 14.91
C GLY A 64 -12.49 -14.41 14.04
N LEU A 65 -12.33 -15.02 12.87
CA LEU A 65 -13.42 -15.66 12.15
C LEU A 65 -14.35 -16.35 13.16
N PRO A 66 -15.66 -16.05 13.19
CA PRO A 66 -16.58 -16.88 13.95
C PRO A 66 -16.44 -18.29 13.41
N LYS A 67 -16.13 -19.24 14.30
CA LYS A 67 -16.13 -20.66 13.97
C LYS A 67 -17.56 -20.95 13.54
N GLN A 68 -17.80 -21.05 12.24
CA GLN A 68 -19.07 -21.49 11.69
C GLN A 68 -19.26 -22.92 12.17
N GLY A 69 -19.98 -23.06 13.29
CA GLY A 69 -20.44 -24.36 13.78
C GLY A 69 -21.27 -24.97 12.67
N SER A 70 -20.76 -26.03 12.06
CA SER A 70 -21.52 -26.85 11.14
C SER A 70 -22.60 -27.58 11.94
N PRO A 71 -23.89 -27.45 11.61
CA PRO A 71 -24.91 -28.32 12.17
C PRO A 71 -25.04 -29.54 11.26
N SER A 72 -24.70 -30.72 11.79
CA SER A 72 -25.26 -32.02 11.37
C SER A 72 -25.03 -33.04 12.47
#